data_AF-A0A9X0LE87-F1
#
_entry.id   AF-A0A9X0LE87-F1
#
_cell.length_a   1.000
_cell.length_b   1.000
_cell.length_c   1.000
_cell.angle_alpha   90.00
_cell.angle_beta   90.00
_cell.angle_gamma   90.00
#
_symmetry.space_group_name_H-M   'P 1'
#
loop_
_entity.id
_entity.type
_entity.pdbx_description
1 polymer ?
#
loop_
_entity_poly.entity_id
_entity_poly.type
_entity_poly.pdbx_seq_one_letter_code
_entity_poly.pdbx_strand_id
1 'polypeptide(L)'
;MNRRTGHTDWCGRDHRCNLGEHRSPEIVVDAGRARAVLVRVRTAAGRDHAEIRIRVALSPTEVAARRQLVGLLDDLRQAVTRAAIAARPRPRRAA
;
A
#
# COMPACT_ATOMS: atom_id res chain seq x y z
N MET A 1 -32.57 -12.48 -8.96
CA MET A 1 -31.57 -11.95 -7.99
C MET A 1 -30.44 -11.26 -8.75
N ASN A 2 -30.39 -9.93 -8.76
CA ASN A 2 -29.34 -9.15 -9.42
C ASN A 2 -27.98 -9.38 -8.72
N ARG A 3 -27.07 -10.14 -9.34
CA ARG A 3 -25.65 -10.20 -8.92
C ARG A 3 -24.99 -8.87 -9.30
N ARG A 4 -25.25 -7.82 -8.50
CA ARG A 4 -24.35 -6.67 -8.45
C ARG A 4 -22.99 -7.25 -8.04
N THR A 5 -21.99 -7.16 -8.91
CA THR A 5 -20.60 -7.35 -8.52
C THR A 5 -20.39 -6.54 -7.23
N GLY A 6 -20.18 -7.24 -6.12
CA GLY A 6 -20.23 -6.66 -4.77
C GLY A 6 -19.05 -5.73 -4.54
N HIS A 7 -19.13 -4.52 -5.05
CA HIS A 7 -18.16 -3.48 -4.77
C HIS A 7 -18.12 -3.24 -3.26
N THR A 8 -16.91 -3.27 -2.70
CA THR A 8 -16.71 -2.80 -1.34
C THR A 8 -17.05 -1.30 -1.27
N ASP A 9 -17.49 -0.86 -0.10
CA ASP A 9 -17.81 0.55 0.20
C ASP A 9 -16.64 1.51 -0.07
N TRP A 10 -15.40 1.03 0.13
CA TRP A 10 -14.17 1.76 -0.15
C TRP A 10 -13.68 1.68 -1.60
N CYS A 11 -14.26 0.82 -2.45
CA CYS A 11 -13.82 0.71 -3.84
C CYS A 11 -14.16 2.02 -4.58
N GLY A 12 -13.21 2.56 -5.35
CA GLY A 12 -13.38 3.84 -6.06
C GLY A 12 -14.53 3.86 -7.07
N ARG A 13 -15.08 2.69 -7.45
CA ARG A 13 -16.14 2.45 -8.46
C ARG A 13 -15.83 2.93 -9.87
N ASP A 14 -14.78 3.73 -10.04
CA ASP A 14 -14.22 4.28 -11.28
C ASP A 14 -13.04 3.45 -11.81
N HIS A 15 -12.44 2.60 -10.97
CA HIS A 15 -11.45 1.63 -11.41
C HIS A 15 -12.15 0.51 -12.20
N ARG A 16 -11.64 0.23 -13.41
CA ARG A 16 -12.00 -0.98 -14.16
C ARG A 16 -11.62 -2.18 -13.31
N CYS A 17 -12.56 -2.71 -12.50
CA CYS A 17 -12.44 -3.94 -11.70
C CYS A 17 -12.33 -5.19 -12.61
N ASN A 18 -11.79 -5.03 -13.82
CA ASN A 18 -11.92 -5.90 -14.98
C ASN A 18 -11.16 -7.23 -14.85
N LEU A 19 -10.43 -7.41 -13.74
CA LEU A 19 -9.64 -8.62 -13.44
C LEU A 19 -10.03 -9.25 -12.10
N GLY A 20 -11.20 -8.88 -11.54
CA GLY A 20 -11.69 -9.43 -10.27
C GLY A 20 -11.04 -8.84 -9.02
N GLU A 21 -10.28 -7.76 -9.16
CA GLU A 21 -9.69 -7.02 -8.04
C GLU A 21 -10.46 -5.74 -7.75
N HIS A 22 -10.62 -5.43 -6.46
CA HIS A 22 -11.15 -4.15 -6.00
C HIS A 22 -10.01 -3.27 -5.51
N ARG A 23 -10.00 -2.00 -5.95
CA ARG A 23 -8.99 -1.01 -5.59
C ARG A 23 -9.66 0.22 -4.99
N SER A 24 -9.09 0.75 -3.92
CA SER A 24 -9.50 2.04 -3.35
C SER A 24 -9.00 3.18 -4.22
N PRO A 25 -9.57 4.38 -4.07
CA PRO A 25 -8.91 5.60 -4.53
C PRO A 25 -7.46 5.66 -4.00
N GLU A 26 -6.60 6.33 -4.76
CA GLU A 26 -5.20 6.54 -4.37
C GLU A 26 -5.12 7.45 -3.14
N ILE A 27 -4.43 6.99 -2.10
CA ILE A 27 -3.99 7.84 -1.00
C ILE A 27 -2.58 8.30 -1.34
N VAL A 28 -2.44 9.58 -1.67
CA VAL A 28 -1.17 10.16 -2.14
C VAL A 28 -0.50 10.96 -1.02
N VAL A 29 0.78 10.70 -0.82
CA VAL A 29 1.68 11.54 -0.01
C VAL A 29 2.69 12.18 -0.94
N ASP A 30 2.70 13.50 -0.99
CA ASP A 30 3.67 14.29 -1.76
C ASP A 30 4.58 15.05 -0.80
N ALA A 31 5.89 14.87 -0.98
CA ALA A 31 6.95 15.49 -0.18
C ALA A 31 8.00 16.13 -1.09
N GLY A 32 7.55 16.81 -2.15
CA GLY A 32 8.40 17.56 -3.08
C GLY A 32 9.21 16.66 -4.00
N ARG A 33 10.37 16.16 -3.53
CA ARG A 33 11.22 15.24 -4.30
C ARG A 33 10.86 13.77 -4.12
N ALA A 34 9.82 13.49 -3.35
CA ALA A 34 9.32 12.14 -3.12
C ALA A 34 7.79 12.11 -3.23
N ARG A 35 7.28 11.01 -3.77
CA ARG A 35 5.85 10.73 -3.87
C ARG A 35 5.59 9.28 -3.50
N ALA A 36 4.67 9.06 -2.57
CA ALA A 36 4.16 7.74 -2.23
C ALA A 36 2.68 7.64 -2.59
N VAL A 37 2.28 6.50 -3.13
CA VAL A 37 0.89 6.17 -3.42
C VAL A 37 0.55 4.88 -2.70
N LEU A 38 -0.47 4.93 -1.84
CA LEU A 38 -1.02 3.80 -1.11
C LEU A 38 -2.40 3.47 -1.67
N VAL A 39 -2.64 2.19 -1.94
CA VAL A 39 -3.93 1.68 -2.39
C VAL A 39 -4.29 0.44 -1.58
N ARG A 40 -5.54 0.36 -1.11
CA ARG A 40 -6.08 -0.90 -0.59
C ARG A 40 -6.57 -1.73 -1.77
N VAL A 41 -6.10 -2.98 -1.83
CA VAL A 41 -6.46 -3.93 -2.87
C VAL A 41 -7.11 -5.15 -2.23
N ARG A 42 -8.23 -5.60 -2.80
CA ARG A 42 -8.83 -6.91 -2.53
C ARG A 42 -8.72 -7.75 -3.78
N THR A 43 -8.03 -8.88 -3.67
CA THR A 43 -7.87 -9.84 -4.77
C THR A 43 -9.18 -10.56 -5.08
N ALA A 44 -9.26 -11.22 -6.24
CA ALA A 44 -10.40 -12.06 -6.61
C ALA A 44 -10.65 -13.20 -5.59
N ALA A 45 -9.61 -13.65 -4.89
CA ALA A 45 -9.70 -14.63 -3.81
C ALA A 45 -10.18 -14.04 -2.46
N GLY A 46 -10.58 -12.76 -2.43
CA GLY A 46 -11.09 -12.09 -1.24
C GLY A 46 -10.02 -11.64 -0.23
N ARG A 47 -8.73 -11.73 -0.56
CA ARG A 47 -7.64 -11.30 0.33
C ARG A 47 -7.32 -9.82 0.15
N ASP A 48 -7.27 -9.11 1.28
CA ASP A 48 -6.91 -7.69 1.35
C ASP A 48 -5.41 -7.50 1.55
N HIS A 49 -4.83 -6.56 0.83
CA HIS A 49 -3.47 -6.09 1.05
C HIS A 49 -3.35 -4.60 0.73
N ALA A 50 -2.32 -3.98 1.29
CA ALA A 50 -1.91 -2.63 0.93
C ALA A 50 -0.87 -2.72 -0.20
N GLU A 51 -1.10 -1.99 -1.28
CA GLU A 51 -0.12 -1.77 -2.33
C GLU A 51 0.49 -0.38 -2.14
N ILE A 52 1.82 -0.30 -2.08
CA ILE A 52 2.57 0.94 -1.88
C ILE A 52 3.53 1.12 -3.06
N ARG A 53 3.44 2.27 -3.73
CA ARG A 53 4.39 2.68 -4.78
C ARG A 53 5.07 3.97 -4.34
N ILE A 54 6.39 3.94 -4.19
CA ILE A 54 7.19 5.09 -3.75
C ILE A 54 8.16 5.47 -4.86
N ARG A 55 8.25 6.76 -5.15
CA ARG A 55 9.24 7.35 -6.06
C ARG A 55 9.98 8.44 -5.33
N VAL A 56 11.31 8.41 -5.38
CA VAL A 56 12.18 9.42 -4.76
C VAL A 56 13.21 9.84 -5.80
N ALA A 57 13.37 11.16 -5.98
CA ALA A 57 14.46 11.68 -6.79
C ALA A 57 15.78 11.53 -6.03
N LEU A 58 16.72 10.78 -6.62
CA LEU A 58 18.04 10.58 -6.05
C LEU A 58 18.95 11.78 -6.32
N SER A 59 19.99 11.90 -5.49
CA SER A 59 21.09 12.84 -5.70
C SER A 59 21.77 12.55 -7.04
N PRO A 60 22.24 13.60 -7.76
CA PRO A 60 23.01 13.41 -9.00
C PRO A 60 24.40 12.80 -8.75
N THR A 61 24.82 12.69 -7.49
CA THR A 61 26.11 12.08 -7.11
C THR A 61 25.90 10.67 -6.56
N GLU A 62 26.65 9.71 -7.08
CA GLU A 62 26.53 8.29 -6.72
C GLU A 62 26.68 8.04 -5.22
N VAL A 63 27.64 8.69 -4.56
CA VAL A 63 27.87 8.50 -3.11
C VAL A 63 26.66 8.93 -2.29
N ALA A 64 26.06 10.08 -2.61
CA ALA A 64 24.89 10.55 -1.91
C ALA A 64 23.63 9.74 -2.27
N ALA A 65 23.47 9.32 -3.54
CA ALA A 65 22.38 8.46 -3.97
C ALA A 65 22.40 7.12 -3.23
N ARG A 66 23.58 6.50 -3.07
CA ARG A 66 23.74 5.27 -2.29
C ARG A 66 23.36 5.45 -0.82
N ARG A 67 23.76 6.57 -0.20
CA ARG A 67 23.37 6.90 1.18
C ARG A 67 21.86 7.06 1.31
N GLN A 68 21.21 7.74 0.35
CA GLN A 68 19.75 7.87 0.31
C GLN A 68 19.07 6.49 0.21
N LEU A 69 19.55 5.61 -0.67
CA LEU A 69 18.98 4.27 -0.84
C LEU A 69 19.12 3.40 0.41
N VAL A 70 20.26 3.45 1.10
CA VAL A 70 20.47 2.71 2.35
C VAL A 70 19.50 3.21 3.44
N GLY A 71 19.37 4.53 3.61
CA GLY A 71 18.42 5.11 4.56
C GLY A 71 16.98 4.73 4.23
N LEU A 72 16.58 4.88 2.96
CA LEU A 72 15.25 4.52 2.49
C LEU A 72 14.94 3.03 2.72
N LEU A 73 15.92 2.15 2.53
CA LEU A 73 15.74 0.72 2.77
C LEU A 73 15.47 0.41 4.25
N ASP A 74 16.18 1.05 5.18
CA ASP A 74 15.94 0.84 6.62
C ASP A 74 14.59 1.41 7.05
N ASP A 75 14.20 2.58 6.55
CA ASP A 75 12.89 3.19 6.79
C ASP A 75 11.76 2.28 6.26
N LEU A 76 11.91 1.73 5.04
CA LEU A 76 10.96 0.79 4.45
C LEU A 76 10.86 -0.49 5.27
N ARG A 77 12.00 -1.05 5.71
CA ARG A 77 12.03 -2.22 6.58
C ARG A 77 11.27 -1.95 7.87
N GLN A 78 11.46 -0.79 8.48
CA GLN A 78 10.76 -0.41 9.70
C GLN A 78 9.24 -0.26 9.46
N ALA A 79 8.86 0.43 8.39
CA ALA A 79 7.46 0.64 8.03
C ALA A 79 6.72 -0.69 7.78
N VAL A 80 7.31 -1.58 6.98
CA VAL A 80 6.74 -2.91 6.68
C VAL A 80 6.65 -3.76 7.94
N THR A 81 7.69 -3.75 8.79
CA THR A 81 7.69 -4.50 10.05
C THR A 81 6.57 -4.03 10.98
N ARG A 82 6.39 -2.70 11.13
CA ARG A 82 5.29 -2.13 11.93
C ARG A 82 3.93 -2.51 11.38
N ALA A 83 3.73 -2.41 10.06
CA ALA A 83 2.48 -2.82 9.42
C ALA A 83 2.19 -4.32 9.64
N ALA A 84 3.20 -5.17 9.52
CA ALA A 84 3.07 -6.61 9.75
C ALA A 84 2.74 -6.95 11.21
N ILE A 85 3.31 -6.22 12.18
CA ILE A 85 2.97 -6.37 13.60
C ILE A 85 1.53 -5.92 13.86
N ALA A 86 1.11 -4.77 13.31
CA ALA A 86 -0.24 -4.24 13.47
C ALA A 86 -1.31 -5.18 12.88
N ALA A 87 -0.97 -5.95 11.84
CA ALA A 87 -1.84 -6.93 11.22
C ALA A 87 -1.98 -8.24 12.04
N ARG A 88 -1.14 -8.49 13.05
CA ARG A 88 -1.25 -9.72 13.84
C ARG A 88 -2.53 -9.68 14.68
N PRO A 89 -3.36 -10.73 14.65
CA PRO A 89 -4.50 -10.84 15.55
C PRO A 89 -4.01 -10.70 16.99
N ARG A 90 -4.60 -9.80 17.77
CA ARG A 90 -4.36 -9.80 19.22
C ARG A 90 -4.83 -11.15 19.76
N PRO A 91 -4.06 -11.82 20.64
CA PRO A 91 -4.55 -13.02 21.31
C PRO A 91 -5.88 -12.64 21.97
N ARG A 92 -6.96 -13.34 21.59
CA ARG A 92 -8.26 -13.17 22.24
C ARG A 92 -8.02 -13.52 23.72
N ARG A 93 -8.19 -12.55 24.62
CA ARG A 93 -8.29 -12.86 26.05
C ARG A 93 -9.44 -13.86 26.17
N ALA A 94 -9.13 -15.07 26.65
CA ALA A 94 -10.16 -16.01 27.06
C ALA A 94 -11.01 -15.30 28.11
N ALA A 95 -12.32 -15.23 27.87
CA ALA A 95 -13.31 -14.71 28.81
C ALA A 95 -13.59 -15.76 29.88
#